data_AF-A0A9D6YCY3-F1
#
_entry.id   AF-A0A9D6YCY3-F1
#
_cell.length_a   1.000
_cell.length_b   1.000
_cell.length_c   1.000
_cell.angle_alpha   90.00
_cell.angle_beta   90.00
_cell.angle_gamma   90.00
#
_symmetry.space_group_name_H-M   'P 1'
#
loop_
_entity.id
_entity.type
_entity.pdbx_description
1 polymer ?
#
loop_
_entity_poly.entity_id
_entity_poly.type
_entity_poly.pdbx_seq_one_letter_code
_entity_poly.pdbx_strand_id
1 'polypeptide(L)'
;MKNTNEPDEEFLTTDQWLSIFCGLKIGLLQSREGLHRKLVKEDDEAWQAVIFGYAFAFVRNIHPLWVLARENQDYDAVFKWMENGIVQRVPVQLKMLPAMNPKETIDGLLEKAKKYSGNDLFLVLFMNRSEFFTTITVPRLQIRQLWLWGWSKPDHSEIYLARVDLEKPETFRVPFRPTPRS
;
A
#
# COMPACT_ATOMS: atom_id res chain seq x y z
N MET A 1 -5.78 -16.56 -30.79
CA MET A 1 -6.12 -16.84 -29.38
C MET A 1 -4.87 -17.37 -28.70
N LYS A 2 -4.18 -16.54 -27.89
CA LYS A 2 -3.08 -17.03 -27.05
C LYS A 2 -3.69 -17.48 -25.73
N ASN A 3 -3.68 -18.78 -25.49
CA ASN A 3 -3.83 -19.35 -24.16
C ASN A 3 -2.58 -18.98 -23.36
N THR A 4 -2.72 -18.05 -22.43
CA THR A 4 -1.74 -17.83 -21.37
C THR A 4 -2.34 -18.41 -20.10
N ASN A 5 -1.92 -19.63 -19.79
CA ASN A 5 -1.91 -20.12 -18.41
C ASN A 5 -0.90 -19.23 -17.66
N GLU A 6 -1.33 -18.04 -17.24
CA GLU A 6 -0.73 -17.43 -16.06
C GLU A 6 -1.04 -18.39 -14.90
N PRO A 7 -0.05 -18.78 -14.08
CA PRO A 7 -0.33 -19.55 -12.88
C PRO A 7 -1.41 -18.80 -12.09
N ASP A 8 -2.45 -19.50 -11.63
CA ASP A 8 -3.58 -18.92 -10.90
C ASP A 8 -3.05 -17.94 -9.84
N GLU A 9 -3.07 -16.65 -10.17
CA GLU A 9 -2.50 -15.63 -9.31
C GLU A 9 -3.38 -15.56 -8.06
N GLU A 10 -2.84 -15.96 -6.91
CA GLU A 10 -3.62 -16.03 -5.68
C GLU A 10 -3.84 -14.62 -5.11
N PHE A 11 -4.88 -13.97 -5.63
CA PHE A 11 -5.44 -12.76 -5.07
C PHE A 11 -6.11 -13.08 -3.73
N LEU A 12 -5.65 -12.46 -2.66
CA LEU A 12 -6.30 -12.53 -1.35
C LEU A 12 -6.97 -11.20 -1.04
N THR A 13 -8.10 -11.25 -0.35
CA THR A 13 -8.71 -10.04 0.22
C THR A 13 -7.80 -9.40 1.26
N THR A 14 -8.00 -8.12 1.53
CA THR A 14 -7.26 -7.43 2.61
C THR A 14 -7.42 -8.15 3.95
N ASP A 15 -8.59 -8.69 4.25
CA ASP A 15 -8.87 -9.40 5.51
C ASP A 15 -8.15 -10.75 5.59
N GLN A 16 -8.06 -11.49 4.48
CA GLN A 16 -7.28 -12.72 4.40
C GLN A 16 -5.79 -12.46 4.61
N TRP A 17 -5.24 -11.43 3.96
CA TRP A 17 -3.85 -11.01 4.17
C TRP A 17 -3.59 -10.59 5.62
N LEU A 18 -4.46 -9.76 6.21
CA LEU A 18 -4.33 -9.34 7.60
C LEU A 18 -4.35 -10.53 8.56
N SER A 19 -5.18 -11.54 8.28
CA SER A 19 -5.21 -12.79 9.06
C SER A 19 -3.88 -13.56 8.98
N ILE A 20 -3.29 -13.66 7.78
CA ILE A 20 -1.97 -14.28 7.57
C ILE A 20 -0.89 -13.53 8.35
N PHE A 21 -0.83 -12.20 8.23
CA PHE A 21 0.18 -11.40 8.92
C PHE A 21 0.03 -11.42 10.45
N CYS A 22 -1.20 -11.43 10.96
CA CYS A 22 -1.43 -11.61 12.39
C CYS A 22 -0.94 -12.98 12.87
N GLY A 23 -1.24 -14.05 12.14
CA GLY A 23 -0.75 -15.39 12.42
C GLY A 23 0.79 -15.48 12.42
N LEU A 24 1.43 -14.89 11.41
CA LEU A 24 2.90 -14.86 11.30
C LEU A 24 3.56 -14.09 12.45
N LYS A 25 3.03 -12.90 12.80
CA LYS A 25 3.57 -12.10 13.92
C LYS A 25 3.41 -12.81 15.27
N ILE A 26 2.29 -13.50 15.49
CA ILE A 26 2.07 -14.30 16.70
C ILE A 26 3.05 -15.49 16.74
N GLY A 27 3.22 -16.22 15.63
CA GLY A 27 4.14 -17.36 15.56
C GLY A 27 5.62 -16.98 15.71
N LEU A 28 6.03 -15.81 15.19
CA LEU A 28 7.38 -15.27 15.38
C LEU A 28 7.66 -14.89 16.84
N LEU A 29 6.66 -14.33 17.54
CA LEU A 29 6.79 -14.01 18.97
C LEU A 29 6.85 -15.25 19.87
N GLN A 30 6.31 -16.38 19.41
CA GLN A 30 6.23 -17.63 20.19
C GLN A 30 7.39 -18.61 19.92
N SER A 31 8.16 -18.45 18.85
CA SER A 31 9.26 -19.37 18.49
C SER A 31 10.63 -18.82 18.89
N ARG A 32 11.48 -19.66 19.51
CA ARG A 32 12.89 -19.33 19.81
C ARG A 32 13.73 -19.03 18.56
N GLU A 33 13.31 -19.55 17.39
CA GLU A 33 13.92 -19.29 16.08
C GLU A 33 13.39 -18.02 15.39
N GLY A 34 12.23 -17.50 15.83
CA GLY A 34 11.62 -16.27 15.30
C GLY A 34 12.43 -15.00 15.59
N LEU A 35 13.38 -15.07 16.52
CA LEU A 35 14.35 -13.99 16.77
C LEU A 35 15.36 -13.78 15.61
N HIS A 36 15.47 -14.74 14.68
CA HIS A 36 16.46 -14.70 13.59
C HIS A 36 15.89 -14.60 12.18
N ARG A 37 14.57 -14.73 11.99
CA ARG A 37 13.98 -14.41 10.68
C ARG A 37 13.72 -12.91 10.61
N LYS A 38 14.72 -12.17 10.12
CA LYS A 38 14.53 -10.80 9.63
C LYS A 38 13.38 -10.87 8.62
N LEU A 39 12.27 -10.17 8.87
CA LEU A 39 11.22 -10.00 7.85
C LEU A 39 11.92 -9.57 6.56
N VAL A 40 11.68 -10.33 5.49
CA VAL A 40 12.36 -10.05 4.22
C VAL A 40 11.72 -8.78 3.67
N LYS A 41 12.47 -7.99 2.89
CA LYS A 41 11.97 -6.76 2.24
C LYS A 41 10.59 -6.95 1.58
N GLU A 42 10.38 -8.12 0.98
CA GLU A 42 9.13 -8.55 0.35
C GLU A 42 7.95 -8.63 1.33
N ASP A 43 8.17 -9.11 2.56
CA ASP A 43 7.12 -9.17 3.60
C ASP A 43 6.69 -7.76 4.03
N ASP A 44 7.64 -6.83 4.12
CA ASP A 44 7.37 -5.43 4.48
C ASP A 44 6.64 -4.69 3.35
N GLU A 45 6.98 -4.94 2.09
CA GLU A 45 6.30 -4.38 0.92
C GLU A 45 4.88 -4.96 0.78
N ALA A 46 4.72 -6.28 0.98
CA ALA A 46 3.40 -6.92 0.99
C ALA A 46 2.51 -6.40 2.12
N TRP A 47 3.06 -6.26 3.34
CA TRP A 47 2.35 -5.64 4.46
C TRP A 47 1.90 -4.22 4.14
N GLN A 48 2.79 -3.40 3.58
CA GLN A 48 2.47 -2.03 3.19
C GLN A 48 1.37 -1.97 2.12
N ALA A 49 1.43 -2.84 1.10
CA ALA A 49 0.39 -2.94 0.07
C ALA A 49 -0.97 -3.27 0.68
N VAL A 50 -1.01 -4.24 1.60
CA VAL A 50 -2.25 -4.69 2.24
C VAL A 50 -2.84 -3.63 3.16
N ILE A 51 -2.03 -2.93 3.95
CA ILE A 51 -2.50 -1.86 4.83
C ILE A 51 -3.04 -0.68 4.04
N PHE A 52 -2.31 -0.27 2.99
CA PHE A 52 -2.82 0.73 2.05
C PHE A 52 -4.13 0.26 1.40
N GLY A 53 -4.19 -1.00 0.95
CA GLY A 53 -5.38 -1.59 0.35
C GLY A 53 -6.59 -1.56 1.30
N TYR A 54 -6.40 -1.92 2.56
CA TYR A 54 -7.43 -1.84 3.59
C TYR A 54 -7.96 -0.41 3.74
N ALA A 55 -7.07 0.57 3.87
CA ALA A 55 -7.45 1.96 4.02
C ALA A 55 -8.15 2.50 2.76
N PHE A 56 -7.64 2.17 1.58
CA PHE A 56 -8.23 2.53 0.29
C PHE A 56 -9.63 1.94 0.13
N ALA A 57 -9.80 0.65 0.41
CA ALA A 57 -11.09 -0.02 0.38
C ALA A 57 -12.11 0.65 1.30
N PHE A 58 -11.69 0.99 2.52
CA PHE A 58 -12.53 1.69 3.50
C PHE A 58 -12.99 3.06 2.99
N VAL A 59 -12.08 3.92 2.53
CA VAL A 59 -12.44 5.30 2.13
C VAL A 59 -13.22 5.35 0.82
N ARG A 60 -13.04 4.35 -0.05
CA ARG A 60 -13.75 4.24 -1.33
C ARG A 60 -15.01 3.39 -1.25
N ASN A 61 -15.32 2.80 -0.08
CA ASN A 61 -16.40 1.86 0.11
C ASN A 61 -16.36 0.69 -0.89
N ILE A 62 -15.16 0.13 -1.10
CA ILE A 62 -14.91 -0.99 -2.02
C ILE A 62 -14.85 -2.27 -1.20
N HIS A 63 -15.83 -3.15 -1.40
CA HIS A 63 -15.83 -4.47 -0.77
C HIS A 63 -16.36 -5.54 -1.74
N PRO A 64 -15.59 -6.62 -1.99
CA PRO A 64 -14.22 -6.86 -1.55
C PRO A 64 -13.16 -6.13 -2.41
N LEU A 65 -12.03 -5.79 -1.79
CA LEU A 65 -10.78 -5.46 -2.47
C LEU A 65 -9.84 -6.66 -2.37
N TRP A 66 -9.34 -7.11 -3.51
CA TRP A 66 -8.33 -8.17 -3.59
C TRP A 66 -6.95 -7.58 -3.89
N VAL A 67 -5.93 -8.15 -3.27
CA VAL A 67 -4.53 -7.75 -3.35
C VAL A 67 -3.69 -8.94 -3.75
N LEU A 68 -2.95 -8.77 -4.83
CA LEU A 68 -1.80 -9.62 -5.18
C LEU A 68 -0.54 -8.86 -4.77
N ALA A 69 0.10 -9.27 -3.68
CA ALA A 69 1.36 -8.68 -3.22
C ALA A 69 2.54 -9.45 -3.81
N ARG A 70 3.13 -8.91 -4.88
CA ARG A 70 4.25 -9.53 -5.59
C ARG A 70 5.06 -8.46 -6.31
N GLU A 71 6.37 -8.46 -6.08
CA GLU A 71 7.31 -7.64 -6.84
C GLU A 71 7.35 -8.12 -8.31
N ASN A 72 6.92 -7.24 -9.21
CA ASN A 72 7.19 -7.30 -10.63
C ASN A 72 8.17 -6.15 -10.97
N GLN A 73 8.82 -6.19 -12.12
CA GLN A 73 9.77 -5.15 -12.55
C GLN A 73 9.18 -3.74 -12.51
N ASP A 74 7.85 -3.61 -12.67
CA ASP A 74 7.15 -2.34 -12.81
C ASP A 74 6.27 -1.93 -11.63
N TYR A 75 5.97 -2.84 -10.69
CA TYR A 75 5.07 -2.58 -9.55
C TYR A 75 5.27 -3.61 -8.43
N ASP A 76 4.87 -3.26 -7.21
CA ASP A 76 5.06 -4.11 -6.02
C ASP A 76 3.79 -4.89 -5.64
N ALA A 77 2.63 -4.46 -6.14
CA ALA A 77 1.35 -5.16 -5.94
C ALA A 77 0.35 -4.85 -7.05
N VAL A 78 -0.75 -5.61 -7.11
CA VAL A 78 -1.91 -5.34 -7.95
C VAL A 78 -3.17 -5.37 -7.10
N PHE A 79 -3.97 -4.32 -7.21
CA PHE A 79 -5.30 -4.26 -6.63
C PHE A 79 -6.35 -4.66 -7.65
N LYS A 80 -7.36 -5.40 -7.20
CA LYS A 80 -8.49 -5.82 -8.01
C LYS A 80 -9.78 -5.61 -7.23
N TRP A 81 -10.81 -5.07 -7.88
CA TRP A 81 -12.16 -4.94 -7.31
C TRP A 81 -13.21 -4.82 -8.41
N MET A 82 -14.48 -4.87 -8.02
CA MET A 82 -15.61 -4.60 -8.92
C MET A 82 -16.12 -3.18 -8.71
N GLU A 83 -16.26 -2.41 -9.78
CA GLU A 83 -16.86 -1.08 -9.76
C GLU A 83 -17.83 -0.96 -10.94
N ASN A 84 -19.10 -0.70 -10.67
CA ASN A 84 -20.16 -0.59 -11.69
C ASN A 84 -20.23 -1.78 -12.67
N GLY A 85 -20.03 -3.00 -12.17
CA GLY A 85 -20.03 -4.22 -12.99
C GLY A 85 -18.75 -4.45 -13.80
N ILE A 86 -17.74 -3.58 -13.67
CA ILE A 86 -16.45 -3.68 -14.35
C ILE A 86 -15.38 -4.11 -13.35
N VAL A 87 -14.58 -5.11 -13.72
CA VAL A 87 -13.39 -5.50 -12.96
C VAL A 87 -12.34 -4.40 -13.15
N GLN A 88 -12.02 -3.71 -12.06
CA GLN A 88 -10.87 -2.83 -11.99
C GLN A 88 -9.64 -3.66 -11.63
N ARG A 89 -8.53 -3.42 -12.32
CA ARG A 89 -7.19 -3.91 -11.95
C ARG A 89 -6.23 -2.75 -12.01
N VAL A 90 -5.53 -2.50 -10.91
CA VAL A 90 -4.65 -1.34 -10.76
C VAL A 90 -3.32 -1.79 -10.19
N PRO A 91 -2.21 -1.68 -10.96
CA PRO A 91 -0.89 -1.88 -10.40
C PRO A 91 -0.58 -0.81 -9.35
N VAL A 92 0.16 -1.21 -8.33
CA VAL A 92 0.53 -0.40 -7.18
C VAL A 92 2.05 -0.46 -7.01
N GLN A 93 2.69 0.68 -7.15
CA GLN A 93 4.09 0.85 -6.79
C GLN A 93 4.18 1.52 -5.41
N LEU A 94 4.90 0.90 -4.51
CA LEU A 94 5.23 1.40 -3.18
C LEU A 94 6.61 2.07 -3.17
N LYS A 95 6.71 3.15 -2.40
CA LYS A 95 7.98 3.76 -2.01
C LYS A 95 7.89 4.14 -0.53
N MET A 96 8.93 3.86 0.22
CA MET A 96 9.02 4.27 1.63
C MET A 96 9.80 5.58 1.72
N LEU A 97 9.31 6.51 2.55
CA LEU A 97 10.09 7.64 3.04
C LEU A 97 10.71 7.24 4.39
N PRO A 98 11.99 6.82 4.45
CA PRO A 98 12.57 6.25 5.66
C PRO A 98 12.77 7.32 6.74
N ALA A 99 12.53 7.00 8.01
CA ALA A 99 12.77 7.91 9.14
C ALA A 99 14.21 8.41 9.23
N MET A 100 15.18 7.54 8.93
CA MET A 100 16.59 7.75 9.23
C MET A 100 17.37 8.56 8.19
N ASN A 101 16.80 8.84 7.02
CA ASN A 101 17.49 9.60 5.96
C ASN A 101 16.81 10.94 5.68
N PRO A 102 17.15 12.01 6.45
CA PRO A 102 16.53 13.33 6.27
C PRO A 102 16.77 13.95 4.89
N LYS A 103 17.73 13.43 4.10
CA LYS A 103 17.98 13.89 2.73
C LYS A 103 16.99 13.33 1.71
N GLU A 104 16.29 12.24 2.02
CA GLU A 104 15.21 11.74 1.17
C GLU A 104 13.95 12.53 1.47
N THR A 105 13.59 13.40 0.52
CA THR A 105 12.40 14.24 0.57
C THR A 105 11.29 13.64 -0.31
N ILE A 106 10.04 14.05 -0.06
CA ILE A 106 8.92 13.70 -0.93
C ILE A 106 9.20 14.18 -2.35
N ASP A 107 9.69 15.42 -2.52
CA ASP A 107 10.06 15.94 -3.84
C ASP A 107 11.10 15.06 -4.53
N GLY A 108 12.13 14.60 -3.81
CA GLY A 108 13.13 13.67 -4.35
C GLY A 108 12.55 12.32 -4.75
N LEU A 109 11.56 11.80 -4.02
CA LEU A 109 10.82 10.60 -4.41
C LEU A 109 9.94 10.85 -5.64
N LEU A 110 9.28 12.02 -5.73
CA LEU A 110 8.43 12.40 -6.85
C LEU A 110 9.25 12.63 -8.13
N GLU A 111 10.45 13.18 -8.02
CA GLU A 111 11.39 13.28 -9.14
C GLU A 111 11.81 11.90 -9.65
N LYS A 112 12.18 10.98 -8.74
CA LYS A 112 12.47 9.58 -9.10
C LYS A 112 11.25 8.88 -9.72
N ALA A 113 10.04 9.28 -9.33
CA ALA A 113 8.80 8.71 -9.82
C ALA A 113 8.42 9.15 -11.23
N LYS A 114 9.05 10.19 -11.79
CA LYS A 114 8.83 10.59 -13.19
C LYS A 114 9.16 9.49 -14.21
N LYS A 115 9.97 8.50 -13.81
CA LYS A 115 10.29 7.32 -14.64
C LYS A 115 9.08 6.41 -14.87
N TYR A 116 8.07 6.48 -14.00
CA TYR A 116 6.86 5.69 -14.14
C TYR A 116 5.95 6.36 -15.18
N SER A 117 5.72 5.65 -16.28
CA SER A 117 4.78 6.02 -17.32
C SER A 117 3.69 4.95 -17.38
N GLY A 118 2.49 5.30 -16.94
CA GLY A 118 1.37 4.37 -16.92
C GLY A 118 0.14 5.02 -16.31
N ASN A 119 -0.82 5.41 -17.15
CA ASN A 119 -2.05 6.08 -16.73
C ASN A 119 -2.92 5.24 -15.78
N ASP A 120 -2.56 3.98 -15.54
CA ASP A 120 -3.26 3.03 -14.68
C ASP A 120 -2.51 2.72 -13.37
N LEU A 121 -1.35 3.33 -13.10
CA LEU A 121 -0.55 3.05 -11.89
C LEU A 121 -0.98 3.88 -10.68
N PHE A 122 -1.09 3.23 -9.52
CA PHE A 122 -1.06 3.92 -8.22
C PHE A 122 0.38 3.98 -7.72
N LEU A 123 0.87 5.20 -7.48
CA LEU A 123 2.08 5.39 -6.70
C LEU A 123 1.69 5.69 -5.26
N VAL A 124 2.27 4.94 -4.33
CA VAL A 124 1.94 5.02 -2.91
C VAL A 124 3.20 5.26 -2.10
N LEU A 125 3.23 6.36 -1.37
CA LEU A 125 4.33 6.71 -0.48
C LEU A 125 3.96 6.37 0.96
N PHE A 126 4.68 5.45 1.57
CA PHE A 126 4.57 5.16 3.00
C PHE A 126 5.44 6.15 3.79
N MET A 127 4.79 6.91 4.68
CA MET A 127 5.42 7.89 5.55
C MET A 127 5.77 7.24 6.88
N ASN A 128 7.03 6.78 7.00
CA ASN A 128 7.55 6.28 8.26
C ASN A 128 8.15 7.41 9.11
N ARG A 129 7.42 8.52 9.28
CA ARG A 129 7.82 9.69 10.08
C ARG A 129 6.59 10.31 10.75
N SER A 130 6.81 10.98 11.88
CA SER A 130 5.76 11.69 12.63
C SER A 130 5.42 13.07 12.06
N GLU A 131 5.97 13.42 10.90
CA GLU A 131 5.80 14.74 10.28
C GLU A 131 4.49 14.80 9.48
N PHE A 132 3.68 15.82 9.77
CA PHE A 132 2.52 16.18 8.96
C PHE A 132 2.97 17.16 7.87
N PHE A 133 2.85 16.77 6.61
CA PHE A 133 3.24 17.63 5.50
C PHE A 133 2.05 18.51 5.09
N THR A 134 2.15 19.81 5.34
CA THR A 134 1.09 20.79 5.07
C THR A 134 1.11 21.33 3.64
N THR A 135 2.21 21.16 2.92
CA THR A 135 2.41 21.69 1.55
C THR A 135 3.34 20.77 0.77
N ILE A 136 2.76 19.88 -0.03
CA ILE A 136 3.49 19.05 -0.99
C ILE A 136 3.15 19.59 -2.38
N THR A 137 4.15 19.98 -3.14
CA THR A 137 3.95 20.34 -4.56
C THR A 137 4.13 19.08 -5.38
N VAL A 138 3.03 18.52 -5.88
CA VAL A 138 3.10 17.32 -6.72
C VAL A 138 3.39 17.73 -8.17
N PRO A 139 4.51 17.30 -8.77
CA PRO A 139 4.77 17.56 -10.18
C PRO A 139 3.74 16.81 -11.04
N ARG A 140 3.55 17.23 -12.30
CA ARG A 140 2.74 16.44 -13.23
C ARG A 140 3.40 15.07 -13.46
N LEU A 141 2.77 14.02 -12.95
CA LEU A 141 3.18 12.63 -13.13
C LEU A 141 2.22 11.93 -14.11
N GLN A 142 2.72 10.99 -14.89
CA GLN A 142 1.92 10.18 -15.82
C GLN A 142 1.43 8.89 -15.14
N ILE A 143 0.74 9.05 -14.02
CA ILE A 143 0.20 7.98 -13.18
C ILE A 143 -1.29 8.22 -12.91
N ARG A 144 -2.02 7.17 -12.52
CA ARG A 144 -3.46 7.27 -12.23
C ARG A 144 -3.71 8.11 -10.98
N GLN A 145 -3.01 7.78 -9.88
CA GLN A 145 -3.17 8.44 -8.58
C GLN A 145 -1.87 8.41 -7.79
N LEU A 146 -1.69 9.43 -6.94
CA LEU A 146 -0.61 9.51 -5.96
C LEU A 146 -1.20 9.52 -4.55
N TRP A 147 -0.84 8.52 -3.77
CA TRP A 147 -1.28 8.37 -2.40
C TRP A 147 -0.13 8.49 -1.41
N LEU A 148 -0.41 9.08 -0.26
CA LEU A 148 0.43 9.05 0.92
C LEU A 148 -0.32 8.29 2.00
N TRP A 149 0.37 7.43 2.74
CA TRP A 149 -0.21 6.86 3.95
C TRP A 149 0.83 6.71 5.06
N GLY A 150 0.35 6.64 6.29
CA GLY A 150 1.17 6.40 7.46
C GLY A 150 0.31 6.20 8.70
N TRP A 151 0.93 5.90 9.83
CA TRP A 151 0.23 5.82 11.10
C TRP A 151 -0.01 7.20 11.67
N SER A 152 -1.26 7.51 12.03
CA SER A 152 -1.59 8.79 12.68
C SER A 152 -1.45 8.74 14.19
N LYS A 153 -1.42 7.54 14.76
CA LYS A 153 -1.27 7.28 16.20
C LYS A 153 -0.08 6.34 16.46
N PRO A 154 0.68 6.54 17.54
CA PRO A 154 1.82 5.68 17.89
C PRO A 154 1.45 4.21 18.13
N ASP A 155 0.20 3.93 18.50
CA ASP A 155 -0.31 2.57 18.73
C ASP A 155 -0.78 1.87 17.44
N HIS A 156 -0.63 2.52 16.29
CA HIS A 156 -1.06 2.03 14.97
C HIS A 156 -2.57 1.72 14.88
N SER A 157 -3.40 2.29 15.76
CA SER A 157 -4.85 2.09 15.74
C SER A 157 -5.57 2.91 14.65
N GLU A 158 -4.85 3.79 13.96
CA GLU A 158 -5.42 4.68 12.97
C GLU A 158 -4.40 4.99 11.86
N ILE A 159 -4.88 4.91 10.62
CA ILE A 159 -4.14 5.20 9.40
C ILE A 159 -4.50 6.61 8.96
N TYR A 160 -3.48 7.43 8.69
CA TYR A 160 -3.61 8.60 7.85
C TYR A 160 -3.48 8.18 6.39
N LEU A 161 -4.40 8.66 5.55
CA LEU A 161 -4.37 8.44 4.11
C LEU A 161 -4.64 9.76 3.40
N ALA A 162 -3.88 10.08 2.35
CA ALA A 162 -4.09 11.27 1.55
C ALA A 162 -3.90 11.01 0.07
N ARG A 163 -4.81 11.53 -0.76
CA ARG A 163 -4.63 11.61 -2.21
C ARG A 163 -4.13 13.00 -2.56
N VAL A 164 -2.94 13.08 -3.15
CA VAL A 164 -2.21 14.35 -3.30
C VAL A 164 -1.98 14.76 -4.75
N ASP A 165 -2.37 13.95 -5.74
CA ASP A 165 -2.34 14.31 -7.17
C ASP A 165 -3.40 15.35 -7.59
N LEU A 166 -4.23 15.81 -6.66
CA LEU A 166 -5.32 16.75 -6.89
C LEU A 166 -4.90 18.20 -6.57
N GLU A 167 -5.56 19.17 -7.20
CA GLU A 167 -5.37 20.61 -6.89
C GLU A 167 -5.59 20.89 -5.39
N LYS A 168 -6.60 20.23 -4.81
CA LYS A 168 -6.83 20.19 -3.37
C LYS A 168 -6.69 18.74 -2.89
N PRO A 169 -5.70 18.41 -2.05
CA PRO A 169 -5.55 17.07 -1.50
C PRO A 169 -6.79 16.61 -0.74
N GLU A 170 -7.15 15.34 -0.92
CA GLU A 170 -8.14 14.65 -0.09
C GLU A 170 -7.43 13.92 1.04
N THR A 171 -7.93 14.04 2.28
CA THR A 171 -7.31 13.41 3.45
C THR A 171 -8.33 12.64 4.28
N PHE A 172 -7.90 11.53 4.86
CA PHE A 172 -8.74 10.60 5.57
C PHE A 172 -8.04 10.07 6.83
N ARG A 173 -8.85 9.73 7.84
CA ARG A 173 -8.43 8.98 9.02
C ARG A 173 -9.21 7.67 9.02
N VAL A 174 -8.50 6.56 8.86
CA VAL A 174 -9.11 5.22 8.80
C VAL A 174 -8.80 4.49 10.09
N PRO A 175 -9.81 4.06 10.87
CA PRO A 175 -9.57 3.22 12.02
C PRO A 175 -8.98 1.89 11.55
N PHE A 176 -7.85 1.49 12.14
CA PHE A 176 -7.22 0.20 11.85
C PHE A 176 -7.40 -0.72 13.05
N ARG A 177 -8.13 -1.82 12.82
CA ARG A 177 -8.31 -2.89 13.80
C ARG A 177 -7.89 -4.19 13.14
N PRO A 178 -6.74 -4.78 13.51
CA PRO A 178 -6.24 -5.99 12.87
C PRO A 178 -7.07 -7.25 13.21
N THR A 179 -8.09 -7.13 14.05
CA THR A 179 -8.99 -8.25 14.35
C THR A 179 -10.02 -8.45 13.23
N PRO A 180 -10.27 -9.70 12.79
CA PRO A 180 -11.37 -10.00 11.90
C PRO A 180 -12.67 -9.48 12.53
N ARG A 181 -13.54 -8.87 11.72
CA ARG A 181 -14.93 -8.71 12.15
C ARG A 181 -15.52 -10.13 12.25
N SER A 182 -15.79 -10.57 13.47
CA SER A 182 -16.57 -11.76 13.78
C SER A 182 -17.98 -11.66 13.21
#